data_AF-A0A975FQN1-F1
#
_entry.id   AF-A0A975FQN1-F1
#
_cell.length_a   1.000
_cell.length_b   1.000
_cell.length_c   1.000
_cell.angle_alpha   90.00
_cell.angle_beta   90.00
_cell.angle_gamma   90.00
#
_symmetry.space_group_name_H-M   'P 1'
#
loop_
_entity.id
_entity.type
_entity.pdbx_description
1 polymer ?
#
loop_
_entity_poly.entity_id
_entity_poly.type
_entity_poly.pdbx_seq_one_letter_code
_entity_poly.pdbx_strand_id
1 'polypeptide(L)'
;MNELRESVALPDIAEQRYVHPVDLPEARNPYVRGWWFGRVGSIPVVVAVGALVWAIGGNVFGVAAAALSVLLIGVFVGRVLTNRAWEHIPRKRQDRTREPWSTAAAAIDAAALVVIALAVLISLQTHPLPDEVVAYAVGSGAGIVLLQIVELVVAVLRGRSGWRMALLVAGVAVAVALVAAFGVRAGWGEDLVMPAVLGAVIIVLVQLGWWAVTGLASRRRDAAVA
;
A
#
# COMPACT_ATOMS: atom_id res chain seq x y z
N MET A 1 42.45 -6.16 1.25
CA MET A 1 41.43 -5.39 0.51
C MET A 1 40.70 -6.39 -0.37
N ASN A 2 39.42 -6.66 -0.11
CA ASN A 2 38.64 -7.51 -1.01
C ASN A 2 38.38 -6.72 -2.30
N GLU A 3 39.01 -7.15 -3.39
CA GLU A 3 38.66 -6.71 -4.72
C GLU A 3 37.17 -7.01 -4.92
N LEU A 4 36.36 -5.96 -4.95
CA LEU A 4 35.00 -6.03 -5.48
C LEU A 4 35.16 -6.45 -6.94
N ARG A 5 35.02 -7.74 -7.23
CA ARG A 5 34.90 -8.23 -8.60
C ARG A 5 33.72 -7.49 -9.23
N GLU A 6 34.02 -6.52 -10.10
CA GLU A 6 33.07 -6.04 -11.11
C GLU A 6 32.78 -7.26 -11.99
N SER A 7 31.76 -8.03 -11.63
CA SER A 7 31.34 -9.22 -12.37
C SER A 7 30.60 -8.84 -13.67
N VAL A 8 30.35 -7.54 -13.87
CA VAL A 8 29.54 -6.99 -14.96
C VAL A 8 30.21 -5.72 -15.48
N ALA A 9 30.29 -5.59 -16.80
CA ALA A 9 30.74 -4.37 -17.46
C ALA A 9 29.70 -3.26 -17.23
N LEU A 10 30.05 -2.28 -16.41
CA LEU A 10 29.19 -1.12 -16.16
C LEU A 10 29.39 -0.06 -17.26
N PRO A 11 28.35 0.75 -17.56
CA PRO A 11 28.49 1.92 -18.42
C PRO A 11 29.60 2.85 -17.92
N ASP A 12 30.27 3.53 -18.85
CA ASP A 12 31.33 4.48 -18.51
C ASP A 12 30.81 5.55 -17.54
N ILE A 13 31.64 5.93 -16.58
CA ILE A 13 31.31 6.90 -15.54
C ILE A 13 31.06 8.28 -16.15
N ALA A 14 31.75 8.60 -17.24
CA ALA A 14 31.56 9.86 -17.98
C ALA A 14 30.17 9.95 -18.63
N GLU A 15 29.58 8.82 -19.04
CA GLU A 15 28.27 8.78 -19.68
C GLU A 15 27.13 8.62 -18.66
N GLN A 16 27.29 7.74 -17.67
CA GLN A 16 26.25 7.46 -16.69
C GLN A 16 26.84 7.23 -15.29
N ARG A 17 26.88 8.29 -14.47
CA ARG A 17 27.45 8.24 -13.11
C ARG A 17 26.72 7.26 -12.19
N TYR A 18 25.39 7.27 -12.20
CA TYR A 18 24.54 6.40 -11.38
C TYR A 18 23.76 5.41 -12.25
N VAL A 19 23.78 4.14 -11.85
CA VAL A 19 23.22 3.02 -12.60
C VAL A 19 22.09 2.39 -11.79
N HIS A 20 21.00 2.08 -12.48
CA HIS A 20 19.86 1.35 -11.92
C HIS A 20 19.84 -0.09 -12.48
N PRO A 21 19.37 -1.10 -11.73
CA PRO A 21 19.36 -2.51 -12.18
C PRO A 21 18.63 -2.76 -13.49
N VAL A 22 17.73 -1.85 -13.90
CA VAL A 22 17.01 -1.92 -15.18
C VAL A 22 17.92 -1.61 -16.37
N ASP A 23 18.97 -0.82 -16.16
CA ASP A 23 19.89 -0.42 -17.21
C ASP A 23 20.90 -1.55 -17.54
N LEU A 24 21.13 -2.48 -16.61
CA LEU A 24 22.06 -3.61 -16.79
C LEU A 24 21.31 -4.91 -17.14
N PRO A 25 21.66 -5.62 -18.23
CA PRO A 25 20.96 -6.83 -18.62
C PRO A 25 21.03 -7.95 -17.57
N GLU A 26 22.15 -8.09 -16.86
CA GLU A 26 22.38 -9.10 -15.82
C GLU A 26 21.54 -8.83 -14.56
N ALA A 27 21.35 -7.56 -14.21
CA ALA A 27 20.60 -7.15 -13.02
C ALA A 27 19.09 -6.95 -13.29
N ARG A 28 18.70 -6.77 -14.56
CA ARG A 28 17.31 -6.44 -14.95
C ARG A 28 16.31 -7.51 -14.56
N ASN A 29 16.58 -8.77 -14.92
CA ASN A 29 15.65 -9.87 -14.68
C ASN A 29 15.35 -10.10 -13.18
N PRO A 30 16.36 -10.25 -12.30
CA PRO A 30 16.08 -10.38 -10.86
C PRO A 30 15.39 -9.13 -10.31
N TYR A 31 15.73 -7.93 -10.81
CA TYR A 31 15.07 -6.70 -10.37
C TYR A 31 13.58 -6.67 -10.74
N VAL A 32 13.24 -6.96 -11.99
CA VAL A 32 11.84 -6.97 -12.48
C VAL A 32 11.02 -7.98 -11.70
N ARG A 33 11.54 -9.19 -11.48
CA ARG A 33 10.85 -10.21 -10.67
C ARG A 33 10.68 -9.76 -9.23
N GLY A 34 11.74 -9.23 -8.61
CA GLY A 34 11.68 -8.70 -7.25
C GLY A 34 10.67 -7.55 -7.12
N TRP A 35 10.60 -6.67 -8.12
CA TRP A 35 9.63 -5.59 -8.17
C TRP A 35 8.19 -6.13 -8.23
N TRP A 36 7.91 -7.13 -9.07
CA TRP A 36 6.60 -7.77 -9.15
C TRP A 36 6.18 -8.44 -7.84
N PHE A 37 7.07 -9.24 -7.23
CA PHE A 37 6.79 -9.83 -5.92
C PHE A 37 6.57 -8.77 -4.83
N GLY A 38 7.36 -7.69 -4.87
CA GLY A 38 7.15 -6.54 -3.99
C GLY A 38 5.79 -5.86 -4.19
N ARG A 39 5.25 -5.83 -5.41
CA ARG A 39 3.88 -5.34 -5.69
C ARG A 39 2.82 -6.31 -5.18
N VAL A 40 3.01 -7.61 -5.37
CA VAL A 40 2.09 -8.63 -4.84
C VAL A 40 2.00 -8.54 -3.31
N GLY A 41 3.10 -8.23 -2.64
CA GLY A 41 3.14 -7.96 -1.20
C GLY A 41 2.69 -6.55 -0.79
N SER A 42 2.15 -5.72 -1.69
CA SER A 42 1.64 -4.40 -1.31
C SER A 42 0.37 -4.53 -0.49
N ILE A 43 0.14 -3.58 0.42
CA ILE A 43 -1.03 -3.61 1.30
C ILE A 43 -2.34 -3.66 0.49
N PRO A 44 -2.56 -2.83 -0.54
CA PRO A 44 -3.79 -2.91 -1.35
C PRO A 44 -4.01 -4.29 -1.97
N VAL A 45 -2.97 -4.91 -2.54
CA VAL A 45 -3.08 -6.23 -3.18
C VAL A 45 -3.37 -7.32 -2.15
N VAL A 46 -2.70 -7.29 -1.01
CA VAL A 46 -2.92 -8.25 0.09
C VAL A 46 -4.35 -8.16 0.62
N VAL A 47 -4.87 -6.94 0.80
CA VAL A 47 -6.26 -6.72 1.23
C VAL A 47 -7.24 -7.19 0.14
N ALA A 48 -6.94 -6.96 -1.14
CA ALA A 48 -7.75 -7.44 -2.25
C ALA A 48 -7.86 -8.97 -2.29
N VAL A 49 -6.74 -9.68 -2.08
CA VAL A 49 -6.75 -11.14 -1.96
C VAL A 49 -7.62 -11.60 -0.79
N GLY A 50 -7.46 -10.96 0.38
CA GLY A 50 -8.29 -11.27 1.54
C GLY A 50 -9.79 -11.06 1.26
N ALA A 51 -10.14 -9.94 0.64
CA ALA A 51 -11.52 -9.63 0.27
C ALA A 51 -12.11 -10.65 -0.71
N LEU A 52 -11.33 -11.10 -1.70
CA LEU A 52 -11.76 -12.15 -2.64
C LEU A 52 -12.01 -13.49 -1.94
N VAL A 53 -11.09 -13.90 -1.05
CA VAL A 53 -11.25 -15.15 -0.30
C VAL A 53 -12.49 -15.10 0.61
N TRP A 54 -12.76 -13.94 1.22
CA TRP A 54 -13.98 -13.71 1.97
C TRP A 54 -15.22 -13.84 1.08
N ALA A 55 -15.23 -13.16 -0.07
CA ALA A 55 -16.38 -13.15 -0.98
C ALA A 55 -16.75 -14.54 -1.51
N ILE A 56 -15.75 -15.43 -1.65
CA ILE A 56 -15.96 -16.80 -2.14
C ILE A 56 -16.41 -17.73 -1.02
N GLY A 57 -15.82 -17.61 0.18
CA GLY A 57 -15.93 -18.65 1.20
C GLY A 57 -16.50 -18.24 2.55
N GLY A 58 -16.64 -16.93 2.83
CA GLY A 58 -17.11 -16.42 4.12
C GLY A 58 -16.29 -16.87 5.34
N ASN A 59 -15.04 -17.33 5.14
CA ASN A 59 -14.21 -17.92 6.19
C ASN A 59 -13.06 -16.99 6.58
N VAL A 60 -13.12 -16.45 7.81
CA VAL A 60 -12.12 -15.54 8.39
C VAL A 60 -10.71 -16.17 8.41
N PHE A 61 -10.60 -17.46 8.72
CA PHE A 61 -9.30 -18.13 8.75
C PHE A 61 -8.68 -18.20 7.34
N GLY A 62 -9.50 -18.50 6.33
CA GLY A 62 -9.06 -18.49 4.93
C GLY A 62 -8.56 -17.11 4.50
N VAL A 63 -9.29 -16.05 4.87
CA VAL A 63 -8.89 -14.65 4.61
C VAL A 63 -7.53 -14.34 5.23
N ALA A 64 -7.37 -14.62 6.52
CA ALA A 64 -6.13 -14.34 7.24
C ALA A 64 -4.94 -15.13 6.67
N ALA A 65 -5.13 -16.44 6.42
CA ALA A 65 -4.10 -17.31 5.87
C ALA A 65 -3.67 -16.85 4.47
N ALA A 66 -4.61 -16.49 3.59
CA ALA A 66 -4.32 -16.02 2.25
C ALA A 66 -3.59 -14.67 2.25
N ALA A 67 -4.11 -13.68 2.97
CA ALA A 67 -3.51 -12.35 3.07
C ALA A 67 -2.09 -12.43 3.66
N LEU A 68 -1.91 -13.18 4.74
CA LEU A 68 -0.60 -13.33 5.40
C LEU A 68 0.40 -14.06 4.50
N SER A 69 -0.02 -15.13 3.82
CA SER A 69 0.85 -15.88 2.91
C SER A 69 1.33 -15.00 1.76
N VAL A 70 0.42 -14.25 1.12
CA VAL A 70 0.76 -13.35 0.01
C VAL A 70 1.70 -12.24 0.48
N LEU A 71 1.42 -11.62 1.64
CA LEU A 71 2.28 -10.59 2.23
C LEU A 71 3.70 -11.12 2.50
N LEU A 72 3.81 -12.25 3.20
CA LEU A 72 5.10 -12.82 3.59
C LEU A 72 5.91 -13.24 2.37
N ILE A 73 5.30 -13.97 1.43
CA ILE A 73 5.97 -14.42 0.21
C ILE A 73 6.38 -13.21 -0.64
N GLY A 74 5.46 -12.27 -0.88
CA GLY A 74 5.72 -11.08 -1.70
C GLY A 74 6.85 -10.22 -1.15
N VAL A 75 6.81 -9.91 0.15
CA VAL A 75 7.85 -9.11 0.81
C VAL A 75 9.19 -9.84 0.85
N PHE A 76 9.19 -11.13 1.20
CA PHE A 76 10.42 -11.90 1.33
C PHE A 76 11.10 -12.10 -0.04
N VAL A 77 10.38 -12.67 -1.01
CA VAL A 77 10.91 -12.95 -2.35
C VAL A 77 11.26 -11.63 -3.06
N GLY A 78 10.42 -10.61 -2.92
CA GLY A 78 10.68 -9.28 -3.45
C GLY A 78 11.99 -8.70 -2.94
N ARG A 79 12.21 -8.71 -1.61
CA ARG A 79 13.46 -8.22 -1.01
C ARG A 79 14.67 -9.03 -1.45
N VAL A 80 14.60 -10.35 -1.45
CA VAL A 80 15.72 -11.22 -1.84
C VAL A 80 16.15 -10.94 -3.28
N LEU A 81 15.20 -10.90 -4.23
CA LEU A 81 15.50 -10.69 -5.64
C LEU A 81 15.97 -9.27 -5.95
N THR A 82 15.35 -8.25 -5.34
CA THR A 82 15.79 -6.87 -5.49
C THR A 82 17.19 -6.66 -4.91
N ASN A 83 17.50 -7.24 -3.74
CA ASN A 83 18.85 -7.17 -3.17
C ASN A 83 19.89 -7.82 -4.08
N ARG A 84 19.62 -9.02 -4.60
CA ARG A 84 20.50 -9.69 -5.58
C ARG A 84 20.73 -8.85 -6.83
N ALA A 85 19.71 -8.16 -7.32
CA ALA A 85 19.88 -7.27 -8.47
C ALA A 85 20.83 -6.10 -8.14
N TRP A 86 20.71 -5.52 -6.95
CA TRP A 86 21.59 -4.43 -6.51
C TRP A 86 23.03 -4.87 -6.22
N GLU A 87 23.28 -6.13 -5.93
CA GLU A 87 24.63 -6.67 -5.71
C GLU A 87 25.52 -6.59 -6.96
N HIS A 88 24.92 -6.53 -8.16
CA HIS A 88 25.64 -6.35 -9.42
C HIS A 88 26.16 -4.92 -9.63
N ILE A 89 25.73 -3.96 -8.80
CA ILE A 89 26.09 -2.54 -8.91
C ILE A 89 26.85 -2.10 -7.67
N PRO A 90 28.08 -1.56 -7.79
CA PRO A 90 28.83 -1.01 -6.66
C PRO A 90 28.01 0.03 -5.90
N ARG A 91 28.00 -0.04 -4.56
CA ARG A 91 27.14 0.81 -3.69
C ARG A 91 27.23 2.31 -4.00
N LYS A 92 28.41 2.80 -4.39
CA LYS A 92 28.65 4.22 -4.72
C LYS A 92 28.03 4.67 -6.06
N ARG A 93 27.66 3.73 -6.93
CA ARG A 93 27.05 3.97 -8.24
C ARG A 93 25.56 3.63 -8.29
N GLN A 94 24.94 3.21 -7.18
CA GLN A 94 23.53 2.81 -7.17
C GLN A 94 22.58 4.01 -7.22
N ASP A 95 21.75 4.12 -8.25
CA ASP A 95 20.62 5.07 -8.28
C ASP A 95 19.39 4.51 -7.56
N ARG A 96 19.33 4.61 -6.24
CA ARG A 96 18.16 4.13 -5.47
C ARG A 96 16.95 5.04 -5.52
N THR A 97 17.09 6.22 -6.10
CA THR A 97 16.02 7.22 -6.14
C THR A 97 15.09 7.06 -7.33
N ARG A 98 15.56 6.39 -8.38
CA ARG A 98 14.78 6.13 -9.59
C ARG A 98 13.72 5.06 -9.35
N GLU A 99 12.46 5.42 -9.60
CA GLU A 99 11.31 4.53 -9.58
C GLU A 99 10.77 4.33 -11.01
N PRO A 100 11.34 3.43 -11.82
CA PRO A 100 11.05 3.34 -13.26
C PRO A 100 9.60 2.93 -13.59
N TRP A 101 8.84 2.44 -12.61
CA TRP A 101 7.48 1.93 -12.79
C TRP A 101 6.49 2.49 -11.77
N SER A 102 6.69 3.73 -11.32
CA SER A 102 5.76 4.38 -10.37
C SER A 102 4.32 4.40 -10.89
N THR A 103 4.13 4.61 -12.20
CA THR A 103 2.80 4.60 -12.85
C THR A 103 2.18 3.20 -12.89
N ALA A 104 2.97 2.15 -13.13
CA ALA A 104 2.45 0.79 -13.11
C ALA A 104 2.10 0.36 -11.68
N ALA A 105 2.91 0.74 -10.68
CA ALA A 105 2.61 0.52 -9.28
C ALA A 105 1.28 1.17 -8.88
N ALA A 106 1.11 2.45 -9.23
CA ALA A 106 -0.13 3.19 -9.06
C ALA A 106 -1.35 2.49 -9.68
N ALA A 107 -1.21 2.01 -10.92
CA ALA A 107 -2.27 1.31 -11.63
C ALA A 107 -2.64 -0.02 -10.95
N ILE A 108 -1.64 -0.78 -10.46
CA ILE A 108 -1.87 -2.02 -9.71
C ILE A 108 -2.62 -1.73 -8.40
N ASP A 109 -2.18 -0.72 -7.64
CA ASP A 109 -2.83 -0.36 -6.38
C ASP A 109 -4.28 0.12 -6.63
N ALA A 110 -4.52 0.91 -7.68
CA ALA A 110 -5.87 1.32 -8.07
C ALA A 110 -6.75 0.12 -8.49
N ALA A 111 -6.22 -0.82 -9.27
CA ALA A 111 -6.93 -2.03 -9.65
C ALA A 111 -7.27 -2.90 -8.42
N ALA A 112 -6.35 -3.01 -7.46
CA ALA A 112 -6.59 -3.72 -6.21
C ALA A 112 -7.72 -3.08 -5.40
N LEU A 113 -7.79 -1.74 -5.34
CA LEU A 113 -8.91 -1.03 -4.70
C LEU A 113 -10.26 -1.32 -5.37
N VAL A 114 -10.30 -1.39 -6.70
CA VAL A 114 -11.51 -1.78 -7.44
C VAL A 114 -11.92 -3.22 -7.11
N VAL A 115 -10.96 -4.15 -7.05
CA VAL A 115 -11.23 -5.54 -6.67
C VAL A 115 -11.77 -5.64 -5.24
N ILE A 116 -11.19 -4.90 -4.29
CA ILE A 116 -11.70 -4.82 -2.92
C ILE A 116 -13.16 -4.34 -2.93
N ALA A 117 -13.45 -3.25 -3.63
CA ALA A 117 -14.79 -2.68 -3.71
C ALA A 117 -15.80 -3.70 -4.26
N LEU A 118 -15.46 -4.38 -5.37
CA LEU A 118 -16.33 -5.40 -5.97
C LEU A 118 -16.52 -6.62 -5.07
N ALA A 119 -15.45 -7.14 -4.47
CA ALA A 119 -15.52 -8.29 -3.58
C ALA A 119 -16.41 -8.00 -2.36
N VAL A 120 -16.32 -6.78 -1.82
CA VAL A 120 -17.16 -6.33 -0.72
C VAL A 120 -18.62 -6.21 -1.15
N LEU A 121 -18.91 -5.60 -2.31
CA LEU A 121 -20.27 -5.50 -2.84
C LEU A 121 -20.93 -6.88 -3.03
N ILE A 122 -20.17 -7.85 -3.56
CA ILE A 122 -20.63 -9.24 -3.72
C ILE A 122 -20.88 -9.88 -2.35
N SER A 123 -19.93 -9.71 -1.41
CA SER A 123 -20.03 -10.29 -0.07
C SER A 123 -21.27 -9.81 0.69
N LEU A 124 -21.68 -8.56 0.48
CA LEU A 124 -22.90 -8.01 1.08
C LEU A 124 -24.19 -8.66 0.59
N GLN A 125 -24.14 -9.34 -0.56
CA GLN A 125 -25.28 -10.08 -1.10
C GLN A 125 -25.28 -11.54 -0.63
N THR A 126 -24.10 -12.12 -0.39
CA THR A 126 -23.96 -13.56 -0.10
C THR A 126 -23.80 -13.89 1.38
N HIS A 127 -23.23 -12.97 2.17
CA HIS A 127 -22.90 -13.16 3.57
C HIS A 127 -23.40 -11.98 4.41
N PRO A 128 -24.70 -11.97 4.80
CA PRO A 128 -25.24 -10.90 5.63
C PRO A 128 -24.48 -10.84 6.96
N LEU A 129 -23.91 -9.68 7.25
CA LEU A 129 -23.21 -9.39 8.49
C LEU A 129 -24.20 -8.80 9.51
N PRO A 130 -23.97 -8.98 10.82
CA PRO A 130 -24.73 -8.27 11.84
C PRO A 130 -24.63 -6.75 11.65
N ASP A 131 -25.74 -6.03 11.86
CA ASP A 131 -25.83 -4.59 11.57
C ASP A 131 -24.81 -3.77 12.36
N GLU A 132 -24.47 -4.19 13.58
CA GLU A 132 -23.43 -3.58 14.42
C GLU A 132 -22.03 -3.66 13.77
N VAL A 133 -21.70 -4.80 13.16
CA VAL A 133 -20.43 -5.01 12.46
C VAL A 133 -20.39 -4.16 11.19
N VAL A 134 -21.52 -4.08 10.48
CA VAL A 134 -21.68 -3.23 9.32
C VAL A 134 -21.48 -1.76 9.72
N ALA A 135 -22.18 -1.28 10.74
CA ALA A 135 -22.08 0.08 11.26
C ALA A 135 -20.65 0.42 11.69
N TYR A 136 -19.98 -0.47 12.43
CA TYR A 136 -18.56 -0.32 12.78
C TYR A 136 -17.65 -0.21 11.56
N ALA A 137 -17.87 -1.05 10.54
CA ALA A 137 -17.09 -1.01 9.30
C ALA A 137 -17.35 0.27 8.50
N VAL A 138 -18.61 0.73 8.41
CA VAL A 138 -18.98 2.02 7.78
C VAL A 138 -18.25 3.16 8.48
N GLY A 139 -18.32 3.19 9.80
CA GLY A 139 -17.67 4.20 10.62
C GLY A 139 -16.15 4.21 10.47
N SER A 140 -15.53 3.02 10.49
CA SER A 140 -14.10 2.86 10.21
C SER A 140 -13.73 3.41 8.82
N GLY A 141 -14.52 3.06 7.80
CA GLY A 141 -14.35 3.59 6.44
C GLY A 141 -14.50 5.12 6.38
N ALA A 142 -15.47 5.69 7.09
CA ALA A 142 -15.65 7.14 7.19
C ALA A 142 -14.44 7.82 7.85
N GLY A 143 -13.86 7.20 8.88
CA GLY A 143 -12.61 7.64 9.49
C GLY A 143 -11.44 7.66 8.49
N ILE A 144 -11.31 6.61 7.67
CA ILE A 144 -10.29 6.55 6.60
C ILE A 144 -10.51 7.68 5.58
N VAL A 145 -11.74 7.87 5.12
CA VAL A 145 -12.11 8.95 4.18
C VAL A 145 -11.71 10.31 4.75
N LEU A 146 -12.03 10.57 6.02
CA LEU A 146 -11.71 11.82 6.69
C LEU A 146 -10.19 12.06 6.72
N LEU A 147 -9.41 11.03 7.07
CA LEU A 147 -7.95 11.11 7.07
C LEU A 147 -7.40 11.37 5.66
N GLN A 148 -7.93 10.70 4.63
CA GLN A 148 -7.50 10.91 3.25
C GLN A 148 -7.84 12.32 2.75
N ILE A 149 -8.99 12.88 3.13
CA ILE A 149 -9.35 14.27 2.83
C ILE A 149 -8.35 15.22 3.50
N VAL A 150 -7.99 15.00 4.77
CA VAL A 150 -6.98 15.83 5.46
C VAL A 150 -5.63 15.75 4.75
N GLU A 151 -5.17 14.56 4.37
CA GLU A 151 -3.92 14.40 3.62
C GLU A 151 -3.97 15.10 2.26
N LEU A 152 -5.09 15.01 1.55
CA LEU A 152 -5.32 15.70 0.29
C LEU A 152 -5.26 17.22 0.49
N VAL A 153 -5.96 17.77 1.48
CA VAL A 153 -5.94 19.21 1.82
C VAL A 153 -4.52 19.66 2.15
N VAL A 154 -3.78 18.91 2.96
CA VAL A 154 -2.37 19.21 3.28
C VAL A 154 -1.49 19.16 2.03
N ALA A 155 -1.73 18.21 1.11
CA ALA A 155 -1.01 18.13 -0.15
C ALA A 155 -1.29 19.34 -1.06
N VAL A 156 -2.56 19.76 -1.17
CA VAL A 156 -2.98 20.98 -1.88
C VAL A 156 -2.26 22.21 -1.30
N LEU A 157 -2.33 22.38 0.03
CA LEU A 157 -1.76 23.55 0.72
C LEU A 157 -0.23 23.62 0.60
N ARG A 158 0.44 22.47 0.46
CA ARG A 158 1.90 22.38 0.23
C ARG A 158 2.29 22.50 -1.25
N GLY A 159 1.34 22.82 -2.14
CA GLY A 159 1.60 23.00 -3.57
C GLY A 159 2.04 21.73 -4.29
N ARG A 160 1.71 20.54 -3.76
CA ARG A 160 2.02 19.28 -4.43
C ARG A 160 1.03 19.05 -5.56
N SER A 161 1.48 19.17 -6.81
CA SER A 161 0.70 18.83 -7.99
C SER A 161 1.32 17.62 -8.71
N GLY A 162 0.48 16.75 -9.27
CA GLY A 162 0.91 15.56 -10.02
C GLY A 162 0.03 14.33 -9.81
N TRP A 163 0.41 13.21 -10.42
CA TRP A 163 -0.35 11.95 -10.42
C TRP A 163 -0.64 11.39 -9.02
N ARG A 164 0.24 11.65 -8.03
CA ARG A 164 0.01 11.28 -6.62
C ARG A 164 -1.24 11.95 -6.04
N MET A 165 -1.51 13.18 -6.44
CA MET A 165 -2.72 13.90 -6.09
C MET A 165 -3.97 13.23 -6.69
N ALA A 166 -3.89 12.83 -7.96
CA ALA A 166 -4.98 12.16 -8.65
C ALA A 166 -5.32 10.80 -8.01
N LEU A 167 -4.31 10.04 -7.56
CA LEU A 167 -4.53 8.80 -6.81
C LEU A 167 -5.17 9.04 -5.45
N LEU A 168 -4.74 10.08 -4.72
CA LEU A 168 -5.39 10.44 -3.45
C LEU A 168 -6.85 10.80 -3.67
N VAL A 169 -7.16 11.60 -4.69
CA VAL A 169 -8.54 11.95 -5.06
C VAL A 169 -9.34 10.70 -5.44
N ALA A 170 -8.78 9.80 -6.26
CA ALA A 170 -9.45 8.56 -6.64
C ALA A 170 -9.69 7.64 -5.43
N GLY A 171 -8.70 7.53 -4.54
CA GLY A 171 -8.83 6.78 -3.28
C GLY A 171 -9.94 7.34 -2.39
N VAL A 172 -9.97 8.67 -2.22
CA VAL A 172 -11.04 9.36 -1.47
C VAL A 172 -12.40 9.06 -2.10
N ALA A 173 -12.52 9.19 -3.43
CA ALA A 173 -13.78 8.97 -4.13
C ALA A 173 -14.30 7.53 -3.96
N VAL A 174 -13.43 6.52 -4.10
CA VAL A 174 -13.78 5.11 -3.90
C VAL A 174 -14.16 4.85 -2.44
N ALA A 175 -13.40 5.37 -1.49
CA ALA A 175 -13.69 5.20 -0.07
C ALA A 175 -15.03 5.86 0.32
N VAL A 176 -15.32 7.06 -0.18
CA VAL A 176 -16.62 7.74 -0.01
C VAL A 176 -17.75 6.90 -0.61
N ALA A 177 -17.57 6.39 -1.83
CA ALA A 177 -18.58 5.58 -2.50
C ALA A 177 -18.89 4.29 -1.72
N LEU A 178 -17.86 3.63 -1.18
CA LEU A 178 -18.03 2.44 -0.33
C LEU A 178 -18.77 2.78 0.96
N VAL A 179 -18.34 3.82 1.69
CA VAL A 179 -19.01 4.26 2.92
C VAL A 179 -20.48 4.61 2.65
N ALA A 180 -20.77 5.31 1.55
CA ALA A 180 -22.13 5.66 1.17
C ALA A 180 -22.97 4.41 0.82
N ALA A 181 -22.43 3.47 0.05
CA ALA A 181 -23.12 2.23 -0.31
C ALA A 181 -23.47 1.39 0.93
N PHE A 182 -22.55 1.33 1.89
CA PHE A 182 -22.79 0.67 3.17
C PHE A 182 -23.78 1.42 4.06
N GLY A 183 -23.65 2.75 4.15
CA GLY A 183 -24.52 3.59 4.97
C GLY A 183 -25.97 3.58 4.50
N VAL A 184 -26.23 3.53 3.19
CA VAL A 184 -27.61 3.45 2.68
C VAL A 184 -28.28 2.12 3.07
N ARG A 185 -27.50 1.03 3.19
CA ARG A 185 -28.04 -0.30 3.52
C ARG A 185 -28.29 -0.50 5.01
N ALA A 186 -27.53 0.17 5.88
CA ALA A 186 -27.52 -0.10 7.31
C ALA A 186 -28.81 0.25 8.05
N GLY A 187 -29.76 0.98 7.44
CA GLY A 187 -31.04 1.31 8.08
C GLY A 187 -30.84 1.93 9.46
N TRP A 188 -30.14 3.06 9.52
CA TRP A 188 -29.62 3.66 10.75
C TRP A 188 -30.66 3.78 11.88
N GLY A 189 -30.51 2.96 12.91
CA GLY A 189 -31.11 3.15 14.24
C GLY A 189 -30.16 3.88 15.20
N GLU A 190 -30.70 4.41 16.29
CA GLU A 190 -29.91 5.10 17.33
C GLU A 190 -28.83 4.18 17.96
N ASP A 191 -29.11 2.88 17.99
CA ASP A 191 -28.23 1.81 18.46
C ASP A 191 -27.00 1.59 17.57
N LEU A 192 -27.07 1.92 16.27
CA LEU A 192 -26.00 1.74 15.30
C LEU A 192 -25.01 2.91 15.23
N VAL A 193 -25.35 4.06 15.82
CA VAL A 193 -24.49 5.26 15.82
C VAL A 193 -23.20 5.01 16.60
N MET A 194 -23.30 4.38 17.78
CA MET A 194 -22.14 4.18 18.65
C MET A 194 -21.08 3.23 18.05
N PRO A 195 -21.45 2.05 17.48
CA PRO A 195 -20.52 1.21 16.73
C PRO A 195 -19.80 1.95 15.61
N ALA A 196 -20.52 2.76 14.83
CA ALA A 196 -19.93 3.55 13.75
C ALA A 196 -18.95 4.61 14.25
N VAL A 197 -19.32 5.36 15.30
CA VAL A 197 -18.41 6.35 15.92
C VAL A 197 -17.15 5.66 16.45
N LEU A 198 -17.28 4.52 17.13
CA LEU A 198 -16.15 3.75 17.62
C LEU A 198 -15.21 3.33 16.49
N GLY A 199 -15.75 2.80 15.39
CA GLY A 199 -14.96 2.45 14.21
C GLY A 199 -14.16 3.63 13.67
N ALA A 200 -14.80 4.78 13.50
CA ALA A 200 -14.15 6.00 13.02
C ALA A 200 -13.02 6.46 13.97
N VAL A 201 -13.31 6.50 15.27
CA VAL A 201 -12.37 6.94 16.31
C VAL A 201 -11.15 6.02 16.38
N ILE A 202 -11.34 4.70 16.33
CA ILE A 202 -10.23 3.74 16.38
C ILE A 202 -9.28 3.95 15.20
N ILE A 203 -9.81 4.11 13.98
CA ILE A 203 -8.97 4.38 12.80
C ILE A 203 -8.16 5.66 12.97
N VAL A 204 -8.79 6.74 13.45
CA VAL A 204 -8.10 8.01 13.69
C VAL A 204 -7.00 7.84 14.75
N LEU A 205 -7.28 7.16 15.86
CA LEU A 205 -6.30 6.91 16.92
C LEU A 205 -5.12 6.07 16.43
N VAL A 206 -5.38 5.02 15.64
CA VAL A 206 -4.33 4.18 15.05
C VAL A 206 -3.44 5.01 14.12
N GLN A 207 -4.02 5.85 13.27
CA GLN A 207 -3.25 6.71 12.37
C GLN A 207 -2.43 7.75 13.14
N LEU A 208 -3.00 8.40 14.15
CA LEU A 208 -2.29 9.36 15.00
C LEU A 208 -1.14 8.70 15.75
N GLY A 209 -1.34 7.49 16.28
CA GLY A 209 -0.29 6.70 16.92
C GLY A 209 0.83 6.36 15.95
N TRP A 210 0.50 5.96 14.72
CA TRP A 210 1.49 5.70 13.67
C TRP A 210 2.30 6.95 13.30
N TRP A 211 1.64 8.11 13.15
CA TRP A 211 2.33 9.39 12.92
C TRP A 211 3.24 9.78 14.08
N ALA A 212 2.83 9.54 15.32
CA ALA A 212 3.67 9.78 16.49
C ALA A 212 4.94 8.92 16.44
N VAL A 213 4.81 7.61 16.20
CA VAL A 213 5.95 6.69 16.13
C VAL A 213 6.92 7.06 15.00
N THR A 214 6.39 7.33 13.80
CA THR A 214 7.22 7.66 12.63
C THR A 214 7.86 9.04 12.75
N GLY A 215 7.16 10.03 13.32
CA GLY A 215 7.71 11.35 13.61
C GLY A 215 8.77 11.34 14.72
N LEU A 216 8.64 10.46 15.72
CA LEU A 216 9.67 10.23 16.73
C LEU A 216 10.92 9.56 16.12
N ALA A 217 10.72 8.61 15.21
CA ALA A 217 11.82 7.91 14.54
C ALA A 217 12.63 8.82 13.60
N SER A 218 12.01 9.78 12.92
CA SER A 218 12.74 10.77 12.11
C SER A 218 13.57 11.72 12.96
N ARG A 219 12.99 12.28 14.03
CA ARG A 219 13.71 13.17 14.96
C ARG A 219 14.94 12.51 15.60
N ARG A 220 14.85 11.21 15.92
CA ARG A 220 15.99 10.44 16.45
C ARG A 220 17.11 10.24 15.43
N ARG A 221 16.81 10.15 14.14
CA ARG A 221 17.84 10.08 13.09
C ARG A 221 18.53 11.42 12.91
N ASP A 222 17.79 12.50 12.91
CA ASP A 222 18.36 13.85 12.74
C ASP A 222 19.28 14.21 13.92
N ALA A 223 18.91 13.83 15.15
CA ALA A 223 19.74 14.02 16.34
C ALA A 223 20.97 13.10 16.41
N ALA A 224 21.04 12.03 15.61
CA ALA A 224 22.20 11.13 15.55
C ALA A 224 23.20 11.53 14.43
N VAL A 225 22.82 12.48 13.58
CA VAL A 225 23.64 13.00 12.47
C VAL A 225 24.19 14.39 12.79
N ALA A 226 23.62 15.09 13.77
CA ALA A 226 24.13 16.33 14.35
C ALA A 226 25.21 16.04 15.40
#